data_AF-A0A661F1E7-F1
#
_entry.id   AF-A0A661F1E7-F1
#
_cell.length_a   1.000
_cell.length_b   1.000
_cell.length_c   1.000
_cell.angle_alpha   90.00
_cell.angle_beta   90.00
_cell.angle_gamma   90.00
#
_symmetry.space_group_name_H-M   'P 1'
#
loop_
_entity.id
_entity.type
_entity.pdbx_description
1 polymer ?
#
loop_
_entity_poly.entity_id
_entity_poly.type
_entity_poly.pdbx_seq_one_letter_code
_entity_poly.pdbx_strand_id
1 'polypeptide(L)'
;MQYKKLSLLIFTLSLAACSDDYTPRGSSPGRTIYLEACARCHSGEPENPKMYYWSINSKNINARYIAHKVNTGSLTMPAFPNIQGESMRKLSEYVLQHNLKK
;
A
#
# COMPACT_ATOMS: atom_id res chain seq x y z
N MET A 1 12.62 4.25 -55.47
CA MET A 1 11.90 3.41 -54.49
C MET A 1 12.91 2.87 -53.49
N GLN A 2 12.60 2.95 -52.19
CA GLN A 2 12.99 2.02 -51.10
C GLN A 2 13.06 2.80 -49.77
N TYR A 3 11.90 3.22 -49.26
CA TYR A 3 11.75 3.62 -47.86
C TYR A 3 11.77 2.33 -47.03
N LYS A 4 12.91 2.05 -46.39
CA LYS A 4 13.04 0.97 -45.40
C LYS A 4 12.03 1.24 -44.29
N LYS A 5 10.98 0.42 -44.24
CA LYS A 5 9.95 0.44 -43.20
C LYS A 5 10.60 0.09 -41.87
N LEU A 6 10.96 1.12 -41.09
CA LEU A 6 11.32 0.98 -39.69
C LEU A 6 10.01 0.73 -38.92
N SER A 7 9.59 -0.54 -38.88
CA SER A 7 8.43 -0.97 -38.10
C SER A 7 8.77 -0.85 -36.61
N LEU A 8 8.40 0.29 -36.02
CA LEU A 8 8.46 0.53 -34.59
C LEU A 8 7.34 -0.28 -33.92
N LEU A 9 7.65 -1.50 -33.49
CA LEU A 9 6.76 -2.36 -32.74
C LEU A 9 6.69 -1.82 -31.30
N ILE A 10 5.71 -0.95 -31.04
CA ILE A 10 5.40 -0.44 -29.70
C ILE A 10 4.75 -1.59 -28.93
N PHE A 11 5.55 -2.31 -28.15
CA PHE A 11 5.06 -3.28 -27.19
C PHE A 11 4.48 -2.51 -26.00
N THR A 12 3.18 -2.23 -26.02
CA THR A 12 2.47 -1.67 -24.87
C THR A 12 2.48 -2.69 -23.74
N LEU A 13 3.50 -2.62 -22.89
CA LEU A 13 3.59 -3.40 -21.67
C LEU A 13 2.55 -2.84 -20.69
N SER A 14 1.36 -3.42 -20.71
CA SER A 14 0.30 -3.13 -19.75
C SER A 14 0.81 -3.52 -18.35
N LEU A 15 1.33 -2.56 -17.59
CA LEU A 15 1.52 -2.74 -16.15
C LEU A 15 0.13 -2.85 -15.54
N ALA A 16 -0.39 -4.07 -15.44
CA ALA A 16 -1.55 -4.34 -14.62
C ALA A 16 -1.18 -3.92 -13.18
N ALA A 17 -1.77 -2.83 -12.72
CA ALA A 17 -1.65 -2.42 -11.33
C ALA A 17 -2.33 -3.51 -10.49
N CYS A 18 -1.54 -4.33 -9.79
CA CYS A 18 -2.07 -5.39 -8.95
C CYS A 18 -2.87 -4.76 -7.79
N SER A 19 -4.15 -5.09 -7.67
CA SER A 19 -4.97 -4.82 -6.49
C SER A 19 -5.08 -6.08 -5.62
N ASP A 20 -5.38 -5.86 -4.35
CA ASP A 20 -5.71 -6.88 -3.37
C ASP A 20 -7.16 -6.67 -2.92
N ASP A 21 -7.97 -7.73 -3.01
CA ASP A 21 -9.41 -7.65 -2.80
C ASP A 21 -9.81 -7.80 -1.31
N TYR A 22 -8.84 -7.81 -0.39
CA TYR A 22 -9.11 -7.86 1.04
C TYR A 22 -10.16 -6.83 1.47
N THR A 23 -11.21 -7.33 2.12
CA THR A 23 -12.33 -6.52 2.59
C THR A 23 -12.45 -6.65 4.11
N PRO A 24 -12.29 -5.56 4.88
CA PRO A 24 -12.49 -5.57 6.32
C PRO A 24 -13.93 -5.97 6.68
N ARG A 25 -14.10 -6.78 7.73
CA ARG A 25 -15.40 -6.90 8.40
C ARG A 25 -15.73 -5.54 9.04
N GLY A 26 -17.01 -5.13 9.01
CA GLY A 26 -17.41 -3.77 9.43
C GLY A 26 -16.97 -3.38 10.85
N SER A 27 -16.91 -4.34 11.79
CA SER A 27 -16.47 -4.13 13.17
C SER A 27 -14.97 -4.38 13.40
N SER A 28 -14.19 -4.73 12.37
CA SER A 28 -12.77 -5.06 12.53
C SER A 28 -11.98 -3.89 13.15
N PRO A 29 -11.24 -4.12 14.25
CA PRO A 29 -10.28 -3.16 14.77
C PRO A 29 -9.16 -2.87 13.75
N GLY A 30 -8.54 -1.68 13.83
CA GLY A 30 -7.43 -1.29 12.96
C GLY A 30 -6.25 -2.27 12.99
N ARG A 31 -5.93 -2.81 14.17
CA ARG A 31 -4.92 -3.87 14.35
C ARG A 31 -5.24 -5.12 13.53
N THR A 32 -6.51 -5.56 13.54
CA THR A 32 -6.95 -6.75 12.80
C THR A 32 -6.81 -6.52 11.30
N ILE A 33 -7.24 -5.36 10.81
CA ILE A 33 -7.07 -4.96 9.40
C ILE A 33 -5.59 -4.99 9.02
N TYR A 34 -4.72 -4.42 9.84
CA TYR A 34 -3.29 -4.39 9.60
C TYR A 34 -2.68 -5.81 9.54
N LEU A 35 -3.03 -6.67 10.48
CA LEU A 35 -2.50 -8.04 10.54
C LEU A 35 -2.95 -8.88 9.34
N GLU A 36 -4.22 -8.75 8.94
CA GLU A 36 -4.78 -9.54 7.85
C GLU A 36 -4.31 -9.05 6.47
N ALA A 37 -4.14 -7.74 6.26
CA ALA A 37 -3.85 -7.17 4.94
C ALA A 37 -2.40 -6.69 4.75
N CYS A 38 -1.77 -6.16 5.80
CA CYS A 38 -0.52 -5.38 5.69
C CYS A 38 0.69 -6.14 6.21
N ALA A 39 0.54 -6.89 7.31
CA ALA A 39 1.65 -7.47 8.06
C ALA A 39 2.46 -8.51 7.27
N ARG A 40 1.91 -9.11 6.19
CA ARG A 40 2.67 -10.01 5.31
C ARG A 40 3.93 -9.36 4.71
N CYS A 41 3.88 -8.05 4.45
CA CYS A 41 4.99 -7.28 3.88
C CYS A 41 5.49 -6.20 4.83
N HIS A 42 4.64 -5.73 5.74
CA HIS A 42 4.95 -4.73 6.77
C HIS A 42 5.03 -5.39 8.16
N SER A 43 5.74 -6.51 8.25
CA SER A 43 5.95 -7.26 9.50
C SER A 43 7.13 -6.68 10.25
N GLY A 44 6.95 -6.29 11.50
CA GLY A 44 8.05 -5.85 12.36
C GLY A 44 7.65 -5.74 13.82
N GLU A 45 8.60 -6.03 14.70
CA GLU A 45 8.57 -5.69 16.14
C GLU A 45 9.46 -4.44 16.33
N PRO A 46 9.11 -3.47 17.21
CA PRO A 46 9.91 -2.26 17.43
C PRO A 46 11.38 -2.56 17.78
N GLU A 47 11.63 -3.73 18.35
CA GLU A 47 12.91 -4.19 18.89
C GLU A 47 13.81 -4.85 17.83
N ASN A 48 13.28 -5.17 16.64
CA ASN A 48 14.04 -5.83 15.58
C ASN A 48 13.81 -5.17 14.20
N PRO A 49 14.54 -4.08 13.89
CA PRO A 49 14.32 -3.24 12.70
C PRO A 49 14.69 -3.92 11.37
N LYS A 50 15.18 -5.17 11.40
CA LYS A 50 15.49 -5.96 10.20
C LYS A 50 14.27 -6.62 9.58
N MET A 51 13.13 -6.63 10.27
CA MET A 51 11.84 -7.04 9.70
C MET A 51 10.93 -5.80 9.63
N TYR A 52 10.64 -5.42 8.39
CA TYR A 52 9.71 -4.43 7.85
C TYR A 52 8.73 -3.69 8.79
N TYR A 53 9.25 -2.81 9.66
CA TYR A 53 8.48 -1.60 9.97
C TYR A 53 8.56 -0.65 8.76
N TRP A 54 7.40 -0.27 8.22
CA TRP A 54 7.37 0.88 7.32
C TRP A 54 7.73 2.16 8.07
N SER A 55 8.52 2.99 7.40
CA SER A 55 8.79 4.34 7.84
C SER A 55 7.99 5.27 6.95
N ILE A 56 7.19 6.13 7.59
CA ILE A 56 6.53 7.23 6.91
C ILE A 56 7.44 8.43 7.05
N ASN A 57 7.78 9.07 5.94
CA ASN A 57 8.51 10.34 5.97
C ASN A 57 7.78 11.31 6.92
N SER A 58 8.49 11.94 7.84
CA SER A 58 7.92 12.86 8.82
C SER A 58 7.02 13.96 8.22
N LYS A 59 7.26 14.40 6.97
CA LYS A 59 6.40 15.36 6.26
C LYS A 59 5.04 14.79 5.85
N ASN A 60 4.92 13.48 5.78
CA ASN A 60 3.77 12.73 5.29
C ASN A 60 3.10 11.87 6.36
N ILE A 61 3.46 12.04 7.65
CA ILE A 61 2.92 11.23 8.77
C ILE A 61 1.49 11.65 9.14
N ASN A 62 0.54 11.36 8.27
CA ASN A 62 -0.86 11.69 8.47
C ASN A 62 -1.79 10.65 7.82
N ALA A 63 -3.05 10.62 8.29
CA ALA A 63 -4.04 9.65 7.83
C ALA A 63 -4.37 9.78 6.34
N ARG A 64 -4.31 10.99 5.78
CA ARG A 64 -4.56 11.23 4.34
C ARG A 64 -3.52 10.54 3.48
N TYR A 65 -2.24 10.63 3.86
CA TYR A 65 -1.17 9.97 3.12
C TYR A 65 -1.31 8.44 3.18
N ILE A 66 -1.60 7.88 4.36
CA ILE A 66 -1.82 6.44 4.52
C ILE A 66 -2.99 5.98 3.65
N ALA A 67 -4.13 6.67 3.72
CA ALA A 67 -5.30 6.33 2.91
C ALA A 67 -5.01 6.40 1.41
N HIS A 68 -4.27 7.41 0.97
CA HIS A 68 -3.84 7.51 -0.42
C HIS A 68 -2.99 6.31 -0.82
N LYS A 69 -1.94 5.98 -0.05
CA LYS A 69 -1.07 4.84 -0.36
C LYS A 69 -1.83 3.52 -0.37
N VAL A 70 -2.69 3.27 0.61
CA VAL A 70 -3.49 2.04 0.68
C VAL A 70 -4.42 1.92 -0.53
N ASN A 71 -5.05 3.01 -0.97
CA ASN A 71 -5.96 2.97 -2.12
C ASN A 71 -5.26 2.93 -3.48
N THR A 72 -4.06 3.51 -3.61
CA THR A 72 -3.37 3.59 -4.92
C THR A 72 -2.25 2.58 -5.08
N GLY A 73 -1.79 1.96 -3.99
CA GLY A 73 -0.60 1.13 -4.01
C GLY A 73 0.70 1.91 -4.29
N SER A 74 1.72 1.16 -4.69
CA SER A 74 3.04 1.58 -5.18
C SER A 74 3.56 0.54 -6.18
N LEU A 75 4.81 0.66 -6.65
CA LEU A 75 5.43 -0.35 -7.51
C LEU A 75 5.40 -1.77 -6.93
N THR A 76 5.53 -1.93 -5.61
CA THR A 76 5.57 -3.23 -4.92
C THR A 76 4.42 -3.47 -3.95
N MET A 77 3.65 -2.42 -3.64
CA MET A 77 2.53 -2.50 -2.71
C MET A 77 1.24 -2.48 -3.52
N PRO A 78 0.39 -3.53 -3.45
CA PRO A 78 -0.87 -3.51 -4.18
C PRO A 78 -1.80 -2.42 -3.65
N ALA A 79 -2.79 -2.05 -4.46
CA ALA A 79 -3.90 -1.22 -4.02
C ALA A 79 -4.92 -2.06 -3.24
N PHE A 80 -5.54 -1.50 -2.19
CA PHE A 80 -6.57 -2.15 -1.38
C PHE A 80 -7.89 -1.35 -1.44
N PRO A 81 -8.61 -1.38 -2.58
CA PRO A 81 -9.76 -0.50 -2.82
C PRO A 81 -10.94 -0.75 -1.88
N ASN A 82 -11.01 -1.90 -1.22
CA ASN A 82 -12.11 -2.27 -0.33
C ASN A 82 -11.91 -1.80 1.13
N ILE A 83 -10.74 -1.25 1.47
CA ILE A 83 -10.50 -0.64 2.79
C ILE A 83 -10.92 0.83 2.72
N GLN A 84 -12.15 1.14 3.12
CA GLN A 84 -12.71 2.50 3.02
C GLN A 84 -13.35 2.97 4.33
N GLY A 85 -13.80 4.24 4.35
CA GLY A 85 -14.59 4.81 5.44
C GLY A 85 -14.00 4.59 6.82
N GLU A 86 -14.80 4.00 7.72
CA GLU A 86 -14.39 3.75 9.10
C GLU A 86 -13.22 2.76 9.20
N SER A 87 -13.18 1.73 8.35
CA SER A 87 -12.08 0.77 8.32
C SER A 87 -10.76 1.43 7.94
N MET A 88 -10.77 2.33 6.96
CA MET A 88 -9.58 3.12 6.59
C MET A 88 -9.12 4.04 7.72
N ARG A 89 -10.07 4.67 8.44
CA ARG A 89 -9.76 5.50 9.61
C ARG A 89 -9.10 4.68 10.71
N LYS A 90 -9.71 3.55 11.11
CA LYS A 90 -9.19 2.64 12.15
C LYS A 90 -7.80 2.10 11.78
N LEU A 91 -7.61 1.71 10.52
CA LEU A 91 -6.31 1.28 10.01
C LEU A 91 -5.30 2.41 10.16
N SER A 92 -5.59 3.59 9.61
CA SER A 92 -4.67 4.74 9.63
C SER A 92 -4.26 5.15 11.04
N GLU A 93 -5.19 5.13 12.00
CA GLU A 93 -4.90 5.38 13.42
C GLU A 93 -3.91 4.35 13.98
N TYR A 94 -4.14 3.07 13.72
CA TYR A 94 -3.24 2.00 14.15
C TYR A 94 -1.83 2.18 13.56
N VAL A 95 -1.74 2.48 12.26
CA VAL A 95 -0.47 2.77 11.57
C VAL A 95 0.27 3.95 12.20
N LEU A 96 -0.44 5.05 12.46
CA LEU A 96 0.18 6.27 12.99
C LEU A 96 0.72 6.08 14.42
N GLN A 97 0.08 5.23 15.20
CA GLN A 97 0.55 4.86 16.54
C GLN A 97 1.76 3.91 16.50
N HIS A 98 1.86 3.09 15.46
CA HIS A 98 2.84 2.02 15.32
C HIS A 98 3.63 2.16 14.01
N ASN A 99 4.22 3.33 13.73
CA ASN A 99 5.20 3.50 12.65
C ASN A 99 6.53 3.99 13.21
N LEU A 100 7.62 3.69 12.49
CA LEU A 100 8.92 4.29 12.78
C LEU A 100 8.94 5.70 12.20
N LYS A 101 9.07 6.69 13.09
CA LYS A 101 9.36 8.07 12.72
C LYS A 101 10.80 8.13 12.21
N LYS A 102 11.00 8.48 10.93
CA LYS A 102 12.31 8.87 10.38
C LYS A 102 12.32 10.33 9.95
#